data_AF-A0A7Y5SVH6-F1
#
_entry.id   AF-A0A7Y5SVH6-F1
#
_cell.length_a   1.000
_cell.length_b   1.000
_cell.length_c   1.000
_cell.angle_alpha   90.00
_cell.angle_beta   90.00
_cell.angle_gamma   90.00
#
_symmetry.space_group_name_H-M   'P 1'
#
loop_
_entity.id
_entity.type
_entity.pdbx_description
1 polymer ?
#
loop_
_entity_poly.entity_id
_entity_poly.type
_entity_poly.pdbx_seq_one_letter_code
_entity_poly.pdbx_strand_id
1 'polypeptide(L)'
;MLLLNRHVEHMADLPLNVQEEVFGDCARAANAIRAVFGPVRINYECLGNQVAHVHWHLIPRHADDPEPRQPVWGWGPERLRGHASEARRDEIVRLIRAALDKAC
;
A
#
# COMPACT_ATOMS: atom_id res chain seq x y z
N MET A 1 3.08 -0.31 2.77
CA MET A 1 3.57 -1.40 1.90
C MET A 1 3.44 -2.70 2.66
N LEU A 2 3.05 -3.78 1.98
CA LEU A 2 3.11 -5.14 2.51
C LEU A 2 4.40 -5.78 1.98
N LEU A 3 5.15 -6.43 2.86
CA LEU A 3 6.38 -7.13 2.54
C LEU A 3 6.17 -8.62 2.82
N LEU A 4 6.57 -9.47 1.88
CA LEU A 4 6.47 -10.90 2.09
C LEU A 4 7.55 -11.35 3.09
N ASN A 5 7.20 -12.17 4.07
CA ASN A 5 8.17 -12.63 5.07
C ASN A 5 9.22 -13.60 4.52
N ARG A 6 8.98 -14.18 3.34
CA ARG A 6 9.93 -15.05 2.63
C ARG A 6 10.40 -14.39 1.36
N HIS A 7 11.67 -14.57 1.00
CA HIS A 7 12.19 -14.05 -0.25
C HIS A 7 11.71 -14.89 -1.44
N VAL A 8 10.96 -14.25 -2.33
CA VAL A 8 10.71 -14.69 -3.72
C VAL A 8 10.74 -13.47 -4.63
N GLU A 9 10.96 -13.69 -5.92
CA GLU A 9 11.00 -12.61 -6.91
C GLU A 9 9.67 -12.45 -7.65
N HIS A 10 8.91 -13.54 -7.82
CA HIS A 10 7.61 -13.52 -8.48
C HIS A 10 6.49 -14.07 -7.60
N MET A 11 5.30 -13.47 -7.72
CA MET A 11 4.08 -14.01 -7.10
C MET A 11 3.78 -15.44 -7.56
N ALA A 12 4.13 -15.76 -8.81
CA ALA A 12 3.94 -17.08 -9.41
C ALA A 12 4.81 -18.18 -8.75
N ASP A 13 5.88 -17.81 -8.04
CA ASP A 13 6.73 -18.75 -7.31
C ASP A 13 6.10 -19.19 -5.97
N LEU A 14 4.99 -18.56 -5.57
CA LEU A 14 4.26 -18.90 -4.36
C LEU A 14 3.22 -20.00 -4.66
N PRO A 15 2.99 -20.95 -3.74
CA PRO A 15 1.81 -21.80 -3.78
C PRO A 15 0.52 -20.98 -3.86
N LEU A 16 -0.49 -21.47 -4.60
CA LEU A 16 -1.73 -20.74 -4.85
C LEU A 16 -2.41 -20.25 -3.57
N ASN A 17 -2.49 -21.09 -2.54
CA ASN A 17 -3.08 -20.70 -1.26
C ASN A 17 -2.37 -19.50 -0.61
N VAL A 18 -1.06 -19.36 -0.80
CA VAL A 18 -0.33 -18.21 -0.27
C VAL A 18 -0.52 -16.97 -1.13
N GLN A 19 -0.68 -17.13 -2.46
CA GLN A 19 -1.07 -16.00 -3.32
C GLN A 19 -2.42 -15.43 -2.87
N GLU A 20 -3.38 -16.29 -2.55
CA GLU A 20 -4.70 -15.92 -2.02
C GLU A 20 -4.60 -15.21 -0.67
N GLU A 21 -3.78 -15.71 0.26
CA GLU A 21 -3.51 -15.06 1.56
C GLU A 21 -2.94 -13.65 1.36
N VAL A 22 -1.93 -13.50 0.49
CA VAL A 22 -1.31 -12.19 0.18
C VAL A 22 -2.35 -11.22 -0.41
N PHE A 23 -3.20 -11.69 -1.32
CA PHE A 23 -4.28 -10.88 -1.88
C PHE A 23 -5.29 -10.47 -0.80
N GLY A 24 -5.66 -11.41 0.09
CA GLY A 24 -6.53 -11.15 1.24
C GLY A 24 -5.97 -10.06 2.16
N ASP A 25 -4.68 -10.12 2.47
CA ASP A 25 -4.01 -9.09 3.29
C ASP A 25 -3.95 -7.73 2.57
N CYS A 26 -3.73 -7.71 1.26
CA CYS A 26 -3.81 -6.47 0.47
C CYS A 26 -5.23 -5.87 0.52
N ALA A 27 -6.27 -6.70 0.37
CA ALA A 27 -7.65 -6.24 0.44
C ALA A 27 -8.03 -5.71 1.83
N ARG A 28 -7.63 -6.41 2.89
CA ARG A 28 -7.83 -5.97 4.29
C ARG A 28 -7.13 -4.65 4.58
N ALA A 29 -5.86 -4.52 4.20
CA ALA A 29 -5.11 -3.29 4.37
C ALA A 29 -5.72 -2.12 3.57
N ALA A 30 -6.16 -2.37 2.33
CA ALA A 30 -6.81 -1.35 1.53
C ALA A 30 -8.16 -0.90 2.11
N ASN A 31 -8.95 -1.81 2.68
CA ASN A 31 -10.18 -1.43 3.37
C ASN A 31 -9.91 -0.53 4.59
N ALA A 32 -8.89 -0.84 5.38
CA ALA A 32 -8.47 0.02 6.48
C ALA A 32 -8.01 1.40 6.00
N ILE A 33 -7.18 1.46 4.94
CA ILE A 33 -6.76 2.73 4.33
C ILE A 33 -7.98 3.52 3.82
N ARG A 34 -8.94 2.85 3.17
CA ARG A 34 -10.16 3.50 2.68
C ARG A 34 -11.00 4.08 3.80
N ALA A 35 -11.16 3.36 4.91
CA ALA A 35 -11.91 3.82 6.07
C ALA A 35 -11.26 5.04 6.73
N VAL A 36 -9.92 5.12 6.76
CA VAL A 36 -9.18 6.22 7.40
C VAL A 36 -9.11 7.46 6.50
N PHE A 37 -8.88 7.30 5.20
CA PHE A 37 -8.55 8.41 4.32
C PHE A 37 -9.65 8.78 3.31
N GLY A 38 -10.63 7.90 3.07
CA GLY A 38 -11.67 8.13 2.06
C GLY A 38 -11.12 8.46 0.65
N PRO A 39 -10.09 7.76 0.14
CA PRO A 39 -9.55 8.05 -1.18
C PRO A 39 -10.56 7.67 -2.26
N VAL A 40 -10.47 8.34 -3.42
CA VAL A 40 -11.28 7.98 -4.60
C VAL A 40 -10.85 6.62 -5.15
N ARG A 41 -9.56 6.30 -5.06
CA ARG A 41 -9.00 5.03 -5.54
C ARG A 41 -7.82 4.59 -4.68
N ILE A 42 -7.60 3.27 -4.62
CA ILE A 42 -6.33 2.70 -4.17
C ILE A 42 -5.61 2.19 -5.42
N ASN A 43 -4.36 2.59 -5.63
CA ASN A 43 -3.48 1.89 -6.56
C ASN A 43 -2.84 0.70 -5.82
N TYR A 44 -2.90 -0.48 -6.44
CA TYR A 44 -2.35 -1.74 -5.93
C TYR A 44 -1.24 -2.16 -6.87
N GLU A 45 -0.01 -2.18 -6.37
CA GLU A 45 1.16 -2.27 -7.24
C GLU A 45 2.19 -3.26 -6.67
N CYS A 46 2.31 -4.41 -7.33
CA CYS A 46 3.43 -5.33 -7.18
C CYS A 46 4.38 -5.10 -8.35
N LEU A 47 5.37 -4.23 -8.15
CA LEU A 47 6.44 -4.01 -9.10
C LEU A 47 7.62 -4.94 -8.75
N GLY A 48 8.84 -4.52 -9.06
CA GLY A 48 10.02 -5.35 -8.78
C GLY A 48 11.29 -4.94 -9.53
N ASN A 49 11.20 -3.95 -10.44
CA ASN A 49 12.32 -3.57 -11.32
C ASN A 49 13.61 -3.15 -10.60
N GLN A 50 13.51 -2.61 -9.37
CA GLN A 50 14.67 -2.17 -8.57
C GLN A 50 14.95 -3.07 -7.37
N VAL A 51 13.92 -3.67 -6.79
CA VAL A 51 14.00 -4.59 -5.65
C VAL A 51 13.18 -5.81 -6.01
N ALA A 52 13.86 -6.91 -6.31
CA ALA A 52 13.23 -8.12 -6.85
C ALA A 52 12.28 -8.79 -5.84
N HIS A 53 12.59 -8.69 -4.54
CA HIS A 53 11.77 -9.28 -3.49
C HIS A 53 10.30 -8.81 -3.56
N VAL A 54 9.35 -9.74 -3.60
CA VAL A 54 7.91 -9.44 -3.67
C VAL A 54 7.45 -8.51 -2.54
N HIS A 55 6.90 -7.37 -2.93
CA HIS A 55 6.29 -6.39 -2.04
C HIS A 55 5.16 -5.66 -2.76
N TRP A 56 4.16 -5.23 -2.00
CA TRP A 56 2.97 -4.57 -2.53
C TRP A 56 2.83 -3.15 -1.98
N HIS A 57 2.72 -2.18 -2.88
CA HIS A 57 2.36 -0.81 -2.57
C HIS A 57 0.84 -0.64 -2.66
N LEU A 58 0.27 -0.05 -1.61
CA LEU A 58 -1.15 0.30 -1.54
C LEU A 58 -1.19 1.81 -1.33
N ILE A 59 -1.58 2.54 -2.37
CA ILE A 59 -1.43 3.99 -2.42
C ILE A 59 -2.83 4.62 -2.51
N PRO A 60 -3.30 5.33 -1.47
CA PRO A 60 -4.52 6.13 -1.56
C PRO A 60 -4.34 7.29 -2.53
N ARG A 61 -5.28 7.42 -3.47
CA ARG A 61 -5.32 8.45 -4.51
C ARG A 61 -6.53 9.35 -4.30
N HIS A 62 -6.31 10.65 -4.35
CA HIS A 62 -7.33 11.67 -4.13
C HIS A 62 -7.59 12.47 -5.41
N ALA A 63 -8.76 13.11 -5.49
CA ALA A 63 -9.16 13.88 -6.67
C ALA A 63 -8.26 15.09 -6.92
N ASP A 64 -7.65 15.61 -5.86
CA ASP A 64 -6.74 16.76 -5.83
C ASP A 64 -5.26 16.37 -5.87
N ASP A 65 -4.93 15.08 -6.09
CA ASP A 65 -3.55 14.69 -6.36
C ASP A 65 -3.02 15.48 -7.57
N PRO A 66 -1.80 16.04 -7.52
CA PRO A 66 -1.25 16.81 -8.65
C PRO A 66 -1.20 16.07 -10.00
N GLU A 67 -1.21 14.74 -10.00
CA GLU A 67 -1.27 13.91 -11.22
C GLU A 67 -2.22 12.71 -11.01
N PRO A 68 -3.54 12.93 -11.01
CA PRO A 68 -4.51 11.95 -10.53
C PRO A 68 -4.69 10.77 -11.50
N ARG A 69 -4.21 10.91 -12.74
CA ARG A 69 -4.29 9.88 -13.79
C ARG A 69 -2.97 9.13 -14.04
N GLN A 70 -1.90 9.48 -13.32
CA GLN A 70 -0.58 8.85 -13.47
C GLN A 70 -0.20 8.08 -12.19
N PRO A 71 0.62 7.02 -12.28
CA PRO A 71 1.18 6.37 -11.10
C PRO A 71 2.12 7.33 -10.36
N VAL A 72 2.28 7.12 -9.04
CA VAL A 72 3.09 8.03 -8.21
C VAL A 72 4.60 7.91 -8.49
N TRP A 73 5.06 6.82 -9.10
CA TRP A 73 6.49 6.55 -9.30
C TRP A 73 7.16 7.47 -10.32
N GLY A 74 6.40 8.26 -11.08
CA GLY A 74 6.93 9.34 -11.92
C GLY A 74 7.21 10.63 -11.14
N TRP A 75 6.79 10.73 -9.88
CA TRP A 75 6.95 11.93 -9.07
C TRP A 75 8.40 12.13 -8.63
N GLY A 76 8.81 13.39 -8.50
CA GLY A 76 10.12 13.74 -7.97
C GLY A 76 10.34 13.26 -6.53
N PRO A 77 11.60 13.04 -6.10
CA PRO A 77 11.92 12.51 -4.77
C PRO A 77 11.36 13.30 -3.59
N GLU A 78 11.25 14.62 -3.72
CA GLU A 78 10.64 15.49 -2.72
C GLU A 78 9.19 15.09 -2.43
N ARG A 79 8.40 14.93 -3.49
CA ARG A 79 6.97 14.62 -3.40
C ARG A 79 6.74 13.18 -2.92
N LEU A 80 7.58 12.23 -3.34
CA LEU A 80 7.53 10.85 -2.86
C LEU A 80 7.85 10.71 -1.37
N ARG A 81 8.73 11.58 -0.83
CA ARG A 81 9.07 11.57 0.61
C ARG A 81 7.88 11.96 1.47
N GLY A 82 6.99 12.79 0.95
CA GLY A 82 5.90 13.41 1.69
C GLY A 82 6.40 14.38 2.76
N HIS A 83 5.46 15.11 3.36
CA HIS A 83 5.75 16.20 4.32
C HIS A 83 5.06 15.98 5.67
N ALA A 84 4.58 14.76 5.95
CA ALA A 84 3.93 14.46 7.22
C ALA A 84 4.93 14.54 8.38
N SER A 85 4.58 15.29 9.42
CA SER A 85 5.33 15.31 10.68
C SER A 85 5.34 13.92 11.33
N GLU A 86 6.28 13.69 12.23
CA GLU A 86 6.34 12.45 13.02
C GLU A 86 5.05 12.19 13.79
N ALA A 87 4.55 13.20 14.52
CA ALA A 87 3.28 13.11 15.24
C ALA A 87 2.10 12.73 14.32
N ARG A 88 2.07 13.27 13.09
CA ARG A 88 1.04 12.90 12.11
C ARG A 88 1.21 11.46 11.61
N ARG A 89 2.44 10.99 11.41
CA ARG A 89 2.70 9.58 11.05
C ARG A 89 2.25 8.63 12.16
N ASP A 90 2.52 8.96 13.42
CA ASP A 90 2.09 8.16 14.57
C ASP A 90 0.57 8.10 14.69
N GLU A 91 -0.10 9.23 14.49
CA GLU A 91 -1.56 9.29 14.43
C GLU A 91 -2.11 8.40 13.32
N ILE A 92 -1.56 8.49 12.10
CA ILE A 92 -1.94 7.65 10.97
C ILE A 92 -1.76 6.16 11.31
N VAL A 93 -0.65 5.78 11.91
CA VAL A 93 -0.39 4.39 12.33
C VAL A 93 -1.47 3.91 13.31
N ARG A 94 -1.83 4.72 14.31
CA ARG A 94 -2.90 4.36 15.26
C ARG A 94 -4.25 4.19 14.56
N LEU A 95 -4.60 5.10 13.65
CA LEU A 95 -5.86 5.05 12.92
C LEU A 95 -5.95 3.81 12.01
N ILE A 96 -4.89 3.51 11.26
CA ILE A 96 -4.85 2.31 10.40
C ILE A 96 -4.93 1.04 11.24
N ARG A 97 -4.21 0.94 12.36
CA ARG A 97 -4.30 -0.23 13.26
C ARG A 97 -5.71 -0.45 13.77
N ALA A 98 -6.35 0.60 14.28
CA ALA A 98 -7.73 0.51 14.76
C ALA A 98 -8.73 0.16 13.65
N ALA A 99 -8.47 0.54 12.40
CA ALA A 99 -9.30 0.18 11.26
C ALA A 99 -9.08 -1.28 10.80
N LEU A 100 -7.85 -1.79 10.88
CA LEU A 100 -7.51 -3.19 10.59
C LEU A 100 -8.23 -4.15 11.55
N ASP A 101 -8.30 -3.81 12.84
CA ASP A 101 -8.94 -4.64 13.87
C ASP A 101 -10.46 -4.77 13.66
N LYS A 102 -11.09 -3.80 12.99
CA LYS A 102 -12.52 -3.78 12.68
C LYS A 102 -12.89 -4.44 11.36
N ALA A 103 -11.90 -4.73 10.51
CA ALA A 103 -12.09 -5.32 9.20
C ALA A 103 -12.04 -6.87 9.21
N CYS A 104 -11.96 -7.48 10.40
CA CYS A 104 -12.12 -8.91 10.65
C CYS A 104 -13.57 -9.24 11.03
#